data_AF-A0A117ME88-F1
#
_entry.id   AF-A0A117ME88-F1
#
_cell.length_a   1.000
_cell.length_b   1.000
_cell.length_c   1.000
_cell.angle_alpha   90.00
_cell.angle_beta   90.00
_cell.angle_gamma   90.00
#
_symmetry.space_group_name_H-M   'P 1'
#
loop_
_entity.id
_entity.type
_entity.pdbx_description
1 polymer ?
#
loop_
_entity_poly.entity_id
_entity_poly.type
_entity_poly.pdbx_seq_one_letter_code
_entity_poly.pdbx_strand_id
1 'polypeptide(L)' 'MNVKEEIRTQITGALAGAKFPIKTPEELLAAFPMGAATTCRAGDVEMTAGEAGTLLTPEDFPFTSPGQVADTILSRAGM' A
#
# COMPACT_ATOMS: atom_id res chain seq x y z
N MET A 1 -14.03 15.66 -0.94
CA MET A 1 -12.75 15.13 -1.46
C MET A 1 -12.25 14.11 -0.47
N ASN A 2 -12.17 12.84 -0.86
CA ASN A 2 -11.90 11.72 0.05
C ASN A 2 -10.38 11.54 0.22
N VAL A 3 -9.90 11.70 1.45
CA VAL A 3 -8.51 11.40 1.83
C VAL A 3 -8.08 10.01 1.35
N LYS A 4 -8.97 9.02 1.42
CA LYS A 4 -8.76 7.67 0.86
C LYS A 4 -8.37 7.65 -0.61
N GLU A 5 -9.01 8.47 -1.44
CA GLU A 5 -8.81 8.43 -2.88
C GLU A 5 -7.46 9.05 -3.28
N GLU A 6 -7.04 10.09 -2.55
CA GLU A 6 -5.70 10.69 -2.67
C GLU A 6 -4.61 9.71 -2.23
N ILE A 7 -4.76 9.07 -1.06
CA ILE A 7 -3.83 8.04 -0.59
C ILE A 7 -3.79 6.88 -1.57
N ARG A 8 -4.95 6.42 -2.04
CA ARG A 8 -5.03 5.35 -3.02
C ARG A 8 -4.27 5.72 -4.27
N THR A 9 -4.49 6.92 -4.82
CA THR A 9 -3.82 7.39 -6.04
C THR A 9 -2.30 7.48 -5.87
N GLN A 10 -1.81 8.03 -4.76
CA GLN A 10 -0.38 8.06 -4.44
C GLN A 10 0.21 6.65 -4.31
N ILE A 11 -0.44 5.75 -3.57
CA ILE A 11 -0.01 4.37 -3.40
C ILE A 11 0.01 3.65 -4.75
N THR A 12 -1.06 3.76 -5.54
CA THR A 12 -1.10 3.16 -6.87
C THR A 12 -0.07 3.73 -7.82
N GLY A 13 0.25 5.03 -7.71
CA GLY A 13 1.31 5.67 -8.50
C GLY A 13 2.69 5.20 -8.08
N ALA A 14 2.95 5.07 -6.78
CA ALA A 14 4.20 4.54 -6.24
C ALA A 14 4.40 3.06 -6.60
N LEU A 15 3.31 2.27 -6.58
CA LEU A 15 3.30 0.86 -6.96
C LEU A 15 3.10 0.63 -8.46
N ALA A 16 2.91 1.66 -9.30
CA ALA A 16 2.71 1.48 -10.74
C ALA A 16 3.95 0.88 -11.42
N GLY A 17 5.13 1.08 -10.84
CA GLY A 17 6.39 0.47 -11.28
C GLY A 17 6.67 -0.92 -10.70
N ALA A 18 5.79 -1.43 -9.84
CA ALA A 18 5.95 -2.72 -9.18
C ALA A 18 5.68 -3.90 -10.13
N LYS A 19 6.38 -5.01 -9.91
CA LYS A 19 6.08 -6.27 -10.59
C LYS A 19 4.91 -6.98 -9.91
N PHE A 20 3.71 -6.83 -10.47
CA PHE A 20 2.57 -7.66 -10.11
C PHE A 20 2.64 -9.02 -10.83
N PRO A 21 2.17 -10.11 -10.20
CA PRO A 21 1.55 -10.16 -8.87
C PRO A 21 2.58 -10.15 -7.73
N ILE A 22 2.33 -9.34 -6.71
CA ILE A 22 3.11 -9.35 -5.47
C ILE A 22 2.67 -10.57 -4.69
N LYS A 23 3.59 -11.45 -4.30
CA LYS A 23 3.26 -12.70 -3.58
C LYS A 23 3.70 -12.67 -2.12
N THR A 24 4.56 -11.74 -1.75
CA THR A 24 5.07 -11.63 -0.39
C THR A 24 5.06 -10.18 0.11
N PRO A 25 4.97 -9.97 1.44
CA PRO A 25 5.13 -8.64 2.03
C PRO A 25 6.49 -8.03 1.69
N GLU A 26 7.54 -8.84 1.54
CA GLU A 26 8.86 -8.35 1.10
C GLU A 26 8.84 -7.82 -0.33
N GLU A 27 8.16 -8.49 -1.27
CA GLU A 27 7.98 -7.98 -2.63
C GLU A 27 7.15 -6.69 -2.63
N LEU A 28 6.15 -6.59 -1.74
CA LEU A 28 5.36 -5.37 -1.55
C LEU A 28 6.24 -4.21 -1.10
N LEU A 29 7.10 -4.44 -0.11
CA LEU A 29 8.08 -3.44 0.32
C LEU A 29 9.02 -3.10 -0.82
N ALA A 30 9.61 -4.07 -1.51
CA ALA A 30 10.54 -3.83 -2.62
C ALA A 30 9.90 -3.08 -3.80
N ALA A 31 8.59 -3.20 -3.96
CA ALA A 31 7.80 -2.48 -4.95
C ALA A 31 7.67 -0.97 -4.67
N PHE A 32 7.80 -0.55 -3.41
CA PHE A 32 7.78 0.86 -3.06
C PHE A 32 9.16 1.51 -3.17
N PRO A 33 9.26 2.77 -3.64
CA PRO A 33 10.53 3.46 -3.80
C PRO A 33 11.31 3.67 -2.49
N MET A 34 10.62 3.74 -1.34
CA MET A 34 11.22 3.83 0.01
C MET A 34 10.99 2.56 0.84
N GLY A 35 10.47 1.49 0.26
CA GLY A 35 10.19 0.27 1.00
C GLY A 35 9.22 0.47 2.16
N ALA A 36 9.54 -0.13 3.31
CA ALA A 36 8.82 0.02 4.58
C ALA A 36 8.65 1.49 5.01
N ALA A 37 9.58 2.36 4.63
CA ALA A 37 9.60 3.76 5.03
C ALA A 37 8.74 4.65 4.12
N THR A 38 8.11 4.08 3.09
CA THR A 38 7.23 4.86 2.20
C THR A 38 6.06 5.40 3.00
N THR A 39 6.06 6.70 3.23
CA THR A 39 5.03 7.35 4.04
C THR A 39 3.96 7.88 3.11
N CYS A 40 2.76 7.33 3.21
CA CYS A 40 1.59 7.79 2.48
C CYS A 40 0.83 8.75 3.38
N ARG A 41 0.83 10.02 2.99
CA ARG A 41 0.16 11.08 3.74
C ARG A 41 -0.87 11.76 2.86
N ALA A 42 -2.10 11.83 3.33
CA ALA A 42 -3.10 12.71 2.73
C ALA A 42 -3.94 13.37 3.83
N GLY A 43 -4.05 14.69 3.74
CA GLY A 43 -4.73 15.49 4.75
C GLY A 43 -4.13 15.26 6.14
N ASP A 44 -4.96 14.76 7.05
CA ASP A 44 -4.63 14.49 8.46
C ASP A 44 -4.12 13.06 8.71
N VAL A 45 -4.22 12.18 7.70
CA VAL A 45 -3.83 10.78 7.86
C VAL A 45 -2.42 10.55 7.32
N GLU A 46 -1.57 9.99 8.17
CA GLU A 46 -0.20 9.58 7.86
C GLU A 46 -0.04 8.10 8.20
N MET A 47 0.40 7.30 7.23
CA MET A 47 0.66 5.89 7.43
C MET A 47 1.86 5.47 6.58
N THR A 48 2.74 4.64 7.16
CA THR A 48 3.84 4.04 6.42
C THR A 48 3.41 2.76 5.72
N ALA A 49 3.99 2.49 4.55
CA ALA A 49 3.79 1.25 3.81
C ALA A 49 4.27 0.03 4.60
N GLY A 50 5.24 0.21 5.51
CA GLY A 50 5.67 -0.82 6.46
C GLY A 50 4.57 -1.18 7.46
N GLU A 51 3.98 -0.19 8.15
CA GLU A 51 2.85 -0.40 9.08
C GLU A 51 1.64 -1.01 8.37
N ALA A 52 1.34 -0.50 7.17
CA ALA A 52 0.31 -1.06 6.32
C ALA A 52 0.61 -2.51 5.91
N GLY A 53 1.86 -2.79 5.55
CA GLY A 53 2.33 -4.10 5.12
C GLY A 53 2.40 -5.13 6.26
N THR A 54 2.62 -4.71 7.51
CA THR A 54 2.58 -5.59 8.68
C THR A 54 1.16 -5.90 9.13
N LEU A 55 0.20 -5.00 8.89
CA LEU A 55 -1.22 -5.26 9.06
C LEU A 55 -1.77 -6.25 8.02
N LEU A 56 -1.08 -6.41 6.89
CA LEU A 56 -1.41 -7.39 5.86
C LEU A 56 -0.82 -8.75 6.20
N THR A 57 -1.68 -9.77 6.19
CA THR A 57 -1.28 -11.15 6.37
C THR A 57 -0.70 -11.72 5.07
N PRO A 58 0.33 -12.58 5.10
CA PRO A 58 0.82 -13.28 3.91
C PRO A 58 -0.26 -14.16 3.24
N GLU A 59 -1.36 -14.43 3.95
CA GLU A 59 -2.55 -15.12 3.47
C GLU A 59 -3.43 -14.27 2.52
N ASP A 60 -3.31 -12.93 2.56
CA ASP A 60 -3.99 -12.02 1.62
C ASP A 60 -3.29 -11.93 0.25
N PHE A 61 -2.07 -12.47 0.16
CA PHE A 61 -1.32 -12.53 -1.09
C PHE A 61 -1.80 -13.71 -1.95
N PRO A 62 -1.81 -13.57 -3.30
CA PRO A 62 -1.15 -12.53 -4.06
C PRO A 62 -2.02 -11.31 -4.37
N PHE A 63 -1.42 -10.12 -4.26
CA PHE A 63 -2.02 -8.92 -4.83
C PHE A 63 -1.76 -8.88 -6.33
N THR A 64 -2.83 -8.73 -7.10
CA THR A 64 -2.78 -8.70 -8.58
C THR A 64 -2.83 -7.29 -9.13
N SER A 65 -3.12 -6.29 -8.30
CA SER A 65 -3.22 -4.89 -8.73
C SER A 65 -2.81 -3.93 -7.63
N PRO A 66 -2.20 -2.79 -7.99
CA PRO A 66 -1.79 -1.77 -7.03
C PRO A 66 -2.99 -1.14 -6.32
N GLY A 67 -4.15 -1.11 -6.98
CA GLY A 67 -5.40 -0.63 -6.38
C GLY A 67 -5.90 -1.54 -5.26
N GLN A 68 -5.71 -2.86 -5.39
CA GLN A 68 -6.10 -3.82 -4.36
C GLN A 68 -5.21 -3.66 -3.13
N VAL A 69 -3.90 -3.48 -3.32
CA VAL A 69 -2.96 -3.15 -2.23
C VAL A 69 -3.40 -1.89 -1.51
N ALA A 70 -3.62 -0.80 -2.24
CA ALA A 70 -4.03 0.48 -1.66
C ALA A 70 -5.33 0.36 -0.85
N ASP A 71 -6.33 -0.34 -1.39
CA ASP A 71 -7.63 -0.53 -0.74
C ASP A 71 -7.52 -1.38 0.53
N THR A 72 -6.79 -2.50 0.48
CA THR A 72 -6.59 -3.35 1.67
C THR A 72 -5.80 -2.63 2.75
N ILE A 73 -4.78 -1.84 2.37
CA ILE A 73 -4.01 -1.00 3.30
C ILE A 73 -4.92 0.04 3.98
N LEU A 74 -5.74 0.77 3.21
CA LEU A 74 -6.69 1.75 3.74
C LEU A 74 -7.74 1.10 4.65
N SER A 75 -8.24 -0.07 4.27
CA SER A 75 -9.22 -0.83 5.05
C SER A 75 -8.63 -1.35 6.36
N ARG A 76 -7.38 -1.81 6.38
CA ARG A 76 -6.69 -2.28 7.59
C ARG A 76 -6.26 -1.13 8.51
N ALA A 77 -5.95 0.03 7.92
CA ALA A 77 -5.67 1.26 8.65
C ALA A 77 -6.89 1.88 9.35
N GLY A 78 -8.09 1.31 9.14
CA GLY A 78 -9.32 1.76 9.80
C GLY A 78 -9.88 3.07 9.23
N MET A 79 -9.50 3.44 8.00
CA MET A 79 -10.13 4.53 7.27
C MET A 79 -11.41 4.05 6.61
#